data_AF-A0A1B7K671-F1
#
_entry.id   AF-A0A1B7K671-F1
#
_cell.length_a   1.000
_cell.length_b   1.000
_cell.length_c   1.000
_cell.angle_alpha   90.00
_cell.angle_beta   90.00
_cell.angle_gamma   90.00
#
_symmetry.space_group_name_H-M   'P 1'
#
loop_
_entity.id
_entity.type
_entity.pdbx_description
1 polymer ?
#
loop_
_entity_poly.entity_id
_entity_poly.type
_entity_poly.pdbx_seq_one_letter_code
_entity_poly.pdbx_strand_id
1 'polypeptide(L)'
;MYAVDRKNDMTKFSNQYYINVYEPALVACQKKAVCDAEPIRAARDVALEVQRREYHRQHDLMQERIAKAIAEKDAKVAPLRKQREALRGQMVVLESSNQELTYNAKRWLEGVARMRKEKVIP
;
A
#
# COMPACT_ATOMS: atom_id res chain seq x y z
N MET A 1 8.29 -9.12 -0.78
CA MET A 1 9.04 -7.85 -0.83
C MET A 1 10.47 -8.03 -0.30
N TYR A 2 10.66 -8.42 0.97
CA TYR A 2 11.98 -8.51 1.62
C TYR A 2 13.08 -9.42 1.01
N ALA A 3 12.77 -10.41 0.17
CA ALA A 3 13.77 -11.33 -0.35
C ALA A 3 14.45 -10.84 -1.64
N VAL A 4 13.72 -10.07 -2.45
CA VAL A 4 14.26 -9.46 -3.68
C VAL A 4 15.11 -8.24 -3.30
N ASP A 5 14.60 -7.38 -2.41
CA ASP A 5 15.35 -6.22 -1.89
C ASP A 5 16.64 -6.63 -1.16
N ARG A 6 16.64 -7.75 -0.42
CA ARG A 6 17.86 -8.28 0.24
C ARG A 6 18.93 -8.80 -0.71
N LYS A 7 18.54 -9.26 -1.91
CA LYS A 7 19.50 -9.68 -2.96
C LYS A 7 20.04 -8.49 -3.75
N ASN A 8 19.29 -7.41 -3.77
CA ASN A 8 19.54 -6.19 -4.53
C ASN A 8 20.02 -5.03 -3.64
N ASP A 9 20.73 -5.34 -2.55
CA ASP A 9 21.30 -4.31 -1.69
C ASP A 9 22.56 -3.72 -2.35
N MET A 10 22.42 -2.52 -2.92
CA MET A 10 23.52 -1.79 -3.56
C MET A 10 24.68 -1.49 -2.61
N THR A 11 24.39 -1.24 -1.33
CA THR A 11 25.41 -0.99 -0.31
C THR A 11 26.19 -2.27 -0.03
N LYS A 12 25.49 -3.39 0.11
CA LYS A 12 26.12 -4.70 0.28
C LYS A 12 26.98 -5.08 -0.94
N PHE A 13 26.46 -4.88 -2.16
CA PHE A 13 27.22 -5.13 -3.38
C PHE A 13 28.48 -4.25 -3.45
N SER A 14 28.33 -2.95 -3.24
CA SER A 14 29.46 -2.01 -3.26
C SER A 14 30.54 -2.39 -2.26
N ASN A 15 30.15 -2.74 -1.03
CA ASN A 15 31.09 -3.17 0.01
C ASN A 15 31.79 -4.48 -0.35
N GLN A 16 31.05 -5.48 -0.85
CA GLN A 16 31.63 -6.75 -1.26
C GLN A 16 32.56 -6.59 -2.47
N TYR A 17 32.18 -5.76 -3.45
CA TYR A 17 33.00 -5.47 -4.62
C TYR A 17 34.27 -4.71 -4.22
N TYR A 18 34.15 -3.76 -3.28
CA TYR A 18 35.28 -3.02 -2.75
C TYR A 18 36.32 -3.96 -2.12
N ILE A 19 35.89 -4.81 -1.18
CA ILE A 19 36.75 -5.72 -0.41
C ILE A 19 37.34 -6.82 -1.30
N ASN A 20 36.54 -7.41 -2.19
CA ASN A 20 36.93 -8.63 -2.90
C ASN A 20 37.57 -8.38 -4.26
N VAL A 21 37.33 -7.21 -4.87
CA VAL A 21 37.76 -6.92 -6.26
C VAL A 21 38.61 -5.66 -6.32
N TYR A 22 38.07 -4.52 -5.89
CA TYR A 22 38.72 -3.23 -6.10
C TYR A 22 39.98 -3.05 -5.24
N GLU A 23 39.89 -3.27 -3.93
CA GLU A 23 41.01 -3.09 -3.00
C GLU A 23 42.18 -4.05 -3.30
N PRO A 24 41.96 -5.37 -3.54
CA PRO A 24 43.04 -6.26 -3.93
C PRO A 24 43.71 -5.86 -5.26
N ALA A 25 42.92 -5.43 -6.25
CA ALA A 25 43.44 -4.99 -7.54
C ALA A 25 44.29 -3.70 -7.40
N LEU A 26 43.83 -2.76 -6.58
CA LEU A 26 44.55 -1.53 -6.29
C LEU A 26 45.88 -1.80 -5.56
N VAL A 27 45.86 -2.65 -4.54
CA VAL A 27 47.06 -3.06 -3.80
C VAL A 27 48.06 -3.78 -4.72
N ALA A 28 47.57 -4.65 -5.61
CA ALA A 28 48.43 -5.34 -6.59
C ALA A 28 49.05 -4.37 -7.60
N CYS A 29 48.32 -3.34 -8.01
CA CYS A 29 48.84 -2.28 -8.88
C CYS A 29 49.91 -1.46 -8.16
N GLN A 30 49.64 -1.01 -6.93
CA GLN A 30 50.56 -0.17 -6.13
C GLN A 30 51.90 -0.84 -5.81
N LYS A 31 51.97 -2.17 -5.85
CA LYS A 31 53.23 -2.93 -5.71
C LYS A 31 54.15 -2.81 -6.93
N LYS A 32 53.67 -2.30 -8.07
CA LYS A 32 54.47 -2.09 -9.29
C LYS A 32 55.17 -0.73 -9.24
N ALA A 33 56.36 -0.64 -9.86
CA ALA A 33 57.14 0.60 -9.94
C ALA A 33 56.40 1.76 -10.63
N VAL A 34 55.48 1.44 -11.55
CA VAL A 34 54.53 2.38 -12.14
C VAL A 34 53.14 1.73 -12.04
N CYS A 35 52.23 2.40 -11.33
CA CYS A 35 50.84 1.98 -11.20
C CYS A 35 49.93 3.07 -11.78
N ASP A 36 49.25 2.76 -12.86
CA ASP A 36 48.09 3.52 -13.31
C ASP A 36 46.83 2.87 -12.72
N ALA A 37 46.20 3.56 -11.77
CA ALA A 37 44.99 3.09 -11.11
C ALA A 37 43.71 3.50 -11.86
N GLU A 38 43.79 4.34 -12.90
CA GLU A 38 42.60 4.79 -13.64
C GLU A 38 41.80 3.63 -14.25
N PRO A 39 42.43 2.61 -14.89
CA PRO A 39 41.68 1.46 -15.40
C PRO A 39 40.93 0.67 -14.31
N ILE A 40 41.49 0.62 -13.09
CA ILE A 40 40.88 -0.09 -11.94
C ILE A 40 39.67 0.69 -11.42
N ARG A 41 39.79 2.03 -11.35
CA ARG A 41 38.67 2.91 -10.98
C ARG A 41 37.56 2.88 -12.02
N ALA A 42 37.91 2.95 -13.31
CA ALA A 42 36.95 2.86 -14.41
C ALA A 42 36.20 1.52 -14.40
N ALA A 43 36.90 0.39 -14.16
CA ALA A 43 36.27 -0.92 -14.05
C ALA A 43 35.29 -1.01 -12.86
N ARG A 44 35.65 -0.42 -11.72
CA ARG A 44 34.76 -0.30 -10.56
C ARG A 44 33.51 0.49 -10.91
N ASP A 45 33.65 1.66 -11.52
CA ASP A 45 32.52 2.55 -11.81
C ASP A 45 31.55 1.90 -12.81
N VAL A 46 32.07 1.20 -13.81
CA VAL A 46 31.26 0.39 -14.73
C VAL A 46 30.51 -0.72 -14.00
N ALA A 47 31.17 -1.47 -13.10
CA ALA A 47 30.54 -2.54 -12.35
C ALA A 47 29.42 -2.03 -11.43
N LEU A 48 29.63 -0.89 -10.76
CA LEU A 48 28.62 -0.26 -9.92
C LEU A 48 27.42 0.24 -10.73
N GLU A 49 27.65 0.85 -11.89
CA GLU A 49 26.58 1.34 -12.76
C GLU A 49 25.76 0.21 -13.39
N VAL A 50 26.40 -0.89 -13.79
CA VAL A 50 25.68 -2.09 -14.28
C VAL A 50 24.76 -2.65 -13.18
N GLN A 51 25.28 -2.77 -11.95
CA GLN A 51 24.48 -3.26 -10.84
C GLN A 51 23.32 -2.30 -10.50
N ARG A 52 23.56 -0.98 -10.52
CA ARG A 52 22.53 0.03 -10.30
C ARG A 52 21.40 -0.08 -11.34
N ARG A 53 21.73 -0.28 -12.61
CA ARG A 53 20.72 -0.45 -13.68
C ARG A 53 19.87 -1.70 -13.46
N GLU A 54 20.50 -2.82 -13.09
CA GLU A 54 19.75 -4.05 -12.81
C GLU A 54 18.89 -3.92 -11.55
N TYR A 55 19.37 -3.21 -10.53
CA TYR A 55 18.59 -2.86 -9.35
C TYR A 55 17.29 -2.14 -9.73
N HIS A 56 17.40 -1.05 -10.50
CA HIS A 56 16.25 -0.28 -10.93
C HIS A 56 15.29 -1.11 -11.78
N ARG A 57 15.81 -1.89 -12.74
CA ARG A 57 15.00 -2.77 -13.59
C ARG A 57 14.16 -3.76 -12.77
N GLN A 58 14.77 -4.40 -11.77
CA GLN A 58 14.08 -5.35 -10.89
C GLN A 58 13.08 -4.64 -9.98
N HIS A 59 13.42 -3.45 -9.48
CA HIS A 59 12.52 -2.63 -8.68
C HIS A 59 11.26 -2.26 -9.46
N ASP A 60 11.41 -1.75 -10.68
CA ASP A 60 10.30 -1.33 -11.53
C ASP A 60 9.39 -2.51 -11.88
N LEU A 61 9.97 -3.67 -12.24
CA LEU A 61 9.23 -4.91 -12.47
C LEU A 61 8.44 -5.36 -11.23
N MET A 62 9.01 -5.18 -10.03
CA MET A 62 8.31 -5.50 -8.79
C MET A 62 7.15 -4.52 -8.53
N GLN A 63 7.38 -3.22 -8.74
CA GLN A 63 6.34 -2.20 -8.57
C GLN A 63 5.16 -2.43 -9.52
N GLU A 64 5.43 -2.75 -10.79
CA GLU A 64 4.38 -3.09 -11.75
C GLU A 64 3.55 -4.30 -11.31
N ARG A 65 4.20 -5.35 -10.78
CA ARG A 65 3.51 -6.53 -10.27
C ARG A 65 2.65 -6.20 -9.05
N ILE A 66 3.16 -5.38 -8.13
CA ILE A 66 2.41 -4.93 -6.96
C ILE A 66 1.21 -4.08 -7.40
N ALA A 67 1.40 -3.14 -8.31
CA ALA A 67 0.34 -2.29 -8.84
C ALA A 67 -0.78 -3.11 -9.50
N LYS A 68 -0.41 -4.12 -10.32
CA LYS A 68 -1.39 -5.05 -10.92
C LYS A 68 -2.15 -5.84 -9.84
N ALA A 69 -1.46 -6.37 -8.85
CA ALA A 69 -2.10 -7.11 -7.76
C ALA A 69 -3.06 -6.24 -6.93
N ILE A 70 -2.70 -4.98 -6.67
CA ILE A 70 -3.58 -4.02 -6.00
C ILE A 70 -4.80 -3.74 -6.85
N ALA A 71 -4.62 -3.42 -8.14
CA ALA A 71 -5.72 -3.14 -9.06
C ALA A 71 -6.71 -4.32 -9.17
N GLU A 72 -6.22 -5.56 -9.23
CA GLU A 72 -7.08 -6.76 -9.22
C GLU A 72 -7.87 -6.91 -7.92
N LYS A 73 -7.26 -6.59 -6.77
CA LYS A 73 -7.95 -6.64 -5.48
C LYS A 73 -8.98 -5.53 -5.35
N ASP A 74 -8.65 -4.31 -5.77
CA ASP A 74 -9.56 -3.19 -5.78
C ASP A 74 -10.76 -3.44 -6.70
N ALA A 75 -10.56 -4.03 -7.87
CA ALA A 75 -11.64 -4.44 -8.76
C ALA A 75 -12.60 -5.43 -8.10
N LYS A 76 -12.08 -6.37 -7.29
CA LYS A 76 -12.90 -7.33 -6.53
C LYS A 76 -13.63 -6.68 -5.36
N VAL A 77 -13.04 -5.66 -4.73
CA VAL A 77 -13.60 -4.99 -3.55
C VAL A 77 -14.59 -3.87 -3.93
N ALA A 78 -14.43 -3.24 -5.09
CA ALA A 78 -15.30 -2.18 -5.59
C ALA A 78 -16.82 -2.52 -5.55
N PRO A 79 -17.29 -3.68 -6.05
CA PRO A 79 -18.71 -4.03 -5.95
C PRO A 79 -19.18 -4.19 -4.50
N LEU A 80 -18.34 -4.79 -3.63
CA LEU A 80 -18.67 -4.95 -2.21
C LEU A 80 -18.78 -3.60 -1.49
N ARG A 81 -17.93 -2.63 -1.84
CA ARG A 81 -18.04 -1.26 -1.31
C ARG A 81 -19.37 -0.61 -1.70
N LYS A 82 -19.77 -0.73 -2.97
CA LYS A 82 -21.07 -0.22 -3.46
C LYS A 82 -22.24 -0.87 -2.74
N GLN A 83 -22.23 -2.19 -2.58
CA GLN A 83 -23.28 -2.91 -1.84
C GLN A 83 -23.37 -2.46 -0.38
N ARG A 84 -22.21 -2.29 0.28
CA ARG A 84 -22.16 -1.78 1.66
C ARG A 84 -22.74 -0.37 1.77
N GLU A 85 -22.44 0.52 0.81
CA GLU A 85 -22.99 1.88 0.79
C GLU A 85 -24.50 1.88 0.55
N ALA A 86 -25.00 1.03 -0.35
CA ALA A 86 -26.43 0.87 -0.57
C ALA A 86 -27.15 0.38 0.71
N LEU A 87 -26.59 -0.63 1.39
CA LEU A 87 -27.13 -1.12 2.66
C LEU A 87 -27.14 -0.05 3.75
N ARG A 88 -26.08 0.76 3.85
CA ARG A 88 -26.06 1.90 4.78
C ARG A 88 -27.15 2.92 4.47
N GLY A 89 -27.38 3.22 3.19
CA GLY A 89 -28.47 4.11 2.78
C GLY A 89 -29.84 3.57 3.21
N GLN A 90 -30.08 2.26 3.02
CA GLN A 90 -31.31 1.60 3.46
C GLN A 90 -31.48 1.65 4.98
N MET A 91 -30.40 1.43 5.75
CA MET A 91 -30.44 1.54 7.21
C MET A 91 -30.85 2.93 7.68
N VAL A 92 -30.30 3.99 7.08
CA VAL A 92 -30.66 5.37 7.44
C VAL A 92 -32.14 5.65 7.20
N VAL A 93 -32.68 5.19 6.07
CA VAL A 93 -34.11 5.34 5.76
C VAL A 93 -34.95 4.59 6.79
N LEU A 94 -34.60 3.34 7.10
CA LEU A 94 -35.32 2.54 8.09
C LEU A 94 -35.29 3.17 9.48
N GLU A 95 -34.14 3.69 9.92
CA GLU A 95 -34.01 4.38 11.20
C GLU A 95 -34.92 5.61 11.27
N SER A 96 -34.94 6.42 10.21
CA SER A 96 -35.81 7.60 10.14
C SER A 96 -37.30 7.22 10.17
N SER A 97 -37.72 6.24 9.36
CA SER A 97 -39.10 5.77 9.36
C SER A 97 -39.51 5.18 10.71
N ASN A 98 -38.62 4.46 11.39
CA ASN A 98 -38.92 3.88 12.69
C ASN A 98 -39.09 4.97 13.78
N GLN A 99 -38.25 6.01 13.75
CA GLN A 99 -38.41 7.17 14.64
C GLN A 99 -39.76 7.87 14.43
N GLU A 100 -40.14 8.09 13.18
CA GLU A 100 -41.42 8.72 12.83
C GLU A 100 -42.61 7.86 13.28
N LEU A 101 -42.59 6.55 12.99
CA LEU A 101 -43.63 5.63 13.42
C LEU A 101 -43.76 5.58 14.95
N THR A 102 -42.63 5.56 15.67
CA THR A 102 -42.61 5.59 17.14
C THR A 102 -43.22 6.87 17.68
N TYR A 103 -42.87 8.03 17.09
CA TYR A 103 -43.45 9.31 17.47
C TYR A 103 -44.97 9.36 17.23
N ASN A 104 -45.41 8.93 16.05
CA ASN A 104 -46.82 8.91 15.66
C ASN A 104 -47.64 7.96 16.54
N ALA A 105 -47.11 6.77 16.85
CA ALA A 105 -47.75 5.83 17.75
C ALA A 105 -47.92 6.41 19.16
N LYS A 106 -46.90 7.10 19.68
CA LYS A 106 -46.98 7.78 20.98
C LYS A 106 -48.07 8.85 20.98
N ARG A 107 -48.09 9.73 19.97
CA ARG A 107 -49.13 10.77 19.85
C ARG A 107 -50.53 10.19 19.72
N TRP A 108 -50.69 9.11 18.96
CA TRP A 108 -51.97 8.43 18.82
C TRP A 108 -52.47 7.91 20.17
N LEU A 109 -51.61 7.21 20.91
CA LEU A 109 -51.92 6.70 22.24
C LEU A 109 -52.30 7.83 23.22
N GLU A 110 -51.53 8.92 23.24
CA GLU A 110 -51.83 10.11 24.05
C GLU A 110 -53.17 10.75 23.67
N GLY A 111 -53.45 10.86 22.36
CA GLY A 111 -54.71 11.38 21.84
C GLY A 111 -55.91 10.53 22.22
N VAL A 112 -55.81 9.21 22.06
CA VAL A 112 -56.85 8.26 22.49
C VAL A 112 -57.08 8.33 24.00
N ALA A 113 -56.01 8.37 24.79
CA ALA A 113 -56.12 8.50 26.24
C ALA A 113 -56.82 9.81 26.66
N ARG A 114 -56.52 10.92 25.97
CA ARG A 114 -57.21 12.21 26.19
C ARG A 114 -58.69 12.13 25.82
N MET A 115 -59.04 11.58 24.65
CA MET A 115 -60.43 11.44 24.22
C MET A 115 -61.26 10.57 25.18
N ARG A 116 -60.67 9.50 25.74
CA ARG A 116 -61.30 8.70 26.82
C ARG A 116 -61.51 9.52 28.10
N LYS A 117 -60.49 10.26 28.54
CA LYS A 117 -60.59 11.12 29.73
C LYS A 117 -61.67 12.19 29.58
N GLU A 118 -61.82 12.73 28.38
CA GLU A 118 -62.83 13.75 28.03
C GLU A 118 -64.21 13.13 27.68
N LYS A 119 -64.35 11.80 27.74
CA LYS A 119 -65.59 11.05 27.42
C LYS A 119 -66.10 11.26 25.99
N VAL A 120 -65.22 11.64 25.06
CA VAL A 120 -65.54 11.73 23.63
C VAL A 120 -65.72 10.33 23.05
N ILE A 121 -64.93 9.37 23.55
CA ILE A 121 -65.05 7.94 23.26
C ILE A 121 -65.13 7.15 24.57
N PRO A 122 -65.75 5.95 24.57
CA PRO A 122 -65.85 5.11 25.76
C PRO A 122 -64.49 4.70 26.35
#